data_AF-A0A377QY29-F1
#
_entry.id   AF-A0A377QY29-F1
#
_cell.length_a   1.000
_cell.length_b   1.000
_cell.length_c   1.000
_cell.angle_alpha   90.00
_cell.angle_beta   90.00
_cell.angle_gamma   90.00
#
_symmetry.space_group_name_H-M   'P 1'
#
loop_
_entity.id
_entity.type
_entity.pdbx_description
1 polymer ?
#
loop_
_entity_poly.entity_id
_entity_poly.type
_entity_poly.pdbx_seq_one_letter_code
_entity_poly.pdbx_strand_id
1 'polypeptide(L)'
;MTAYTYEHKYRLAQAFARRWKGEKREEAEAKTFWDEFFRIFNLDRYKTAVLEYGIKHHRQKTTKFADVFWAGRLLCEHKSANKDLDKAFEQAAGYVDEIRRQNPDDVPRHIIVCDFAAMRLYDLQAGTRTDFPLEDLPEQIKNRNFDFMDGIGRDLKAAEEQANIEAADSVGGLFRALAADTACNGHHLKQFIIRLLFCFFADDTLIFDPAGQFESYLAKHTKADGSDTGSVLNQIFHTLNTPPEKRPARMNSELKAFPYVNGRLFAEPLEEFYFDADLRTQLLECSRRDWAKISPEIFGSLFQSVMDGADRRAAGAHYTEEANILKVIDSLFMDGLRAELAAARKTGISKSQRRKLVRALHEKIGRLNFLDPACGCGNFLVVAYRELRRLEDDIIGELFAENQLLDIATMQRLHIGQFHGIELDEYPAQIAKVAMWLTDHQCNRATAERFGQTRPTIPLTDSAEIINANALATGWPQADYIFGNPPFIGSKFQNAEQRQDMKTIAGSLKNSGVLDYVAAWYLKAADMMENSRLQSITPPPR
;
A
#
# COMPACT_ATOMS: atom_id res chain seq x y z
N MET A 1 -8.01 -14.60 9.25
CA MET A 1 -6.93 -14.58 10.25
C MET A 1 -6.07 -13.37 9.95
N THR A 2 -5.98 -12.40 10.86
CA THR A 2 -5.12 -11.22 10.69
C THR A 2 -3.65 -11.62 10.78
N ALA A 3 -2.86 -11.27 9.76
CA ALA A 3 -1.42 -11.55 9.74
C ALA A 3 -0.69 -10.72 10.80
N TYR A 4 0.34 -11.28 11.43
CA TYR A 4 1.20 -10.49 12.33
C TYR A 4 2.03 -9.47 11.54
N THR A 5 2.25 -8.29 12.13
CA THR A 5 3.16 -7.29 11.55
C THR A 5 4.60 -7.82 11.53
N TYR A 6 5.44 -7.33 10.62
CA TYR A 6 6.85 -7.75 10.55
C TYR A 6 7.60 -7.49 11.84
N GLU A 7 7.35 -6.37 12.53
CA GLU A 7 7.98 -6.08 13.80
C GLU A 7 7.54 -7.04 14.92
N HIS A 8 6.27 -7.46 14.91
CA HIS A 8 5.80 -8.50 15.83
C HIS A 8 6.46 -9.85 15.54
N LYS A 9 6.52 -10.25 14.26
CA LYS A 9 7.23 -11.47 13.82
C LYS A 9 8.70 -11.41 14.18
N TYR A 10 9.35 -10.26 14.01
CA TYR A 10 10.75 -10.04 14.34
C TYR A 10 11.01 -10.29 15.83
N ARG A 11 10.18 -9.75 16.72
CA ARG A 11 10.31 -9.96 18.17
C ARG A 11 10.03 -11.42 18.55
N LEU A 12 9.02 -12.06 17.95
CA LEU A 12 8.73 -13.48 18.16
C LEU A 12 9.90 -14.36 17.67
N ALA A 13 10.49 -14.03 16.52
CA ALA A 13 11.65 -14.70 15.98
C ALA A 13 12.90 -14.50 16.85
N GLN A 14 13.09 -13.33 17.45
CA GLN A 14 14.17 -13.11 18.41
C GLN A 14 13.98 -13.98 19.66
N ALA A 15 12.76 -14.05 20.18
CA ALA A 15 12.45 -14.92 21.32
C ALA A 15 12.63 -16.40 20.96
N PHE A 16 12.20 -16.80 19.76
CA PHE A 16 12.38 -18.13 19.20
C PHE A 16 13.86 -18.49 19.09
N ALA A 17 14.67 -17.68 18.42
CA ALA A 17 16.10 -17.93 18.25
C ALA A 17 16.84 -18.00 19.59
N ARG A 18 16.46 -17.18 20.57
CA ARG A 18 17.01 -17.24 21.94
C ARG A 18 16.63 -18.53 22.67
N ARG A 19 15.37 -18.97 22.54
CA ARG A 19 14.86 -20.18 23.19
C ARG A 19 15.54 -21.44 22.68
N TRP A 20 15.76 -21.51 21.37
CA TRP A 20 16.36 -22.68 20.72
C TRP A 20 17.89 -22.62 20.67
N LYS A 21 18.50 -21.57 21.21
CA LYS A 21 19.95 -21.41 21.27
C LYS A 21 20.60 -22.53 22.06
N GLY A 22 21.42 -23.33 21.37
CA GLY A 22 22.22 -24.40 21.99
C GLY A 22 21.47 -25.70 22.25
N GLU A 23 20.22 -25.83 21.80
CA GLU A 23 19.50 -27.11 21.81
C GLU A 23 20.11 -28.09 20.79
N LYS A 24 20.06 -29.38 21.11
CA LYS A 24 20.69 -30.45 20.32
C LYS A 24 19.82 -31.70 20.16
N ARG A 25 18.69 -31.80 20.87
CA ARG A 25 17.87 -33.01 20.97
C ARG A 25 16.72 -33.01 19.97
N GLU A 26 16.97 -33.61 18.80
CA GLU A 26 15.99 -33.73 17.71
C GLU A 26 14.72 -34.50 18.11
N GLU A 27 14.86 -35.75 18.59
CA GLU A 27 13.72 -36.65 18.89
C GLU A 27 12.75 -36.09 19.95
N ALA A 28 13.25 -35.23 20.84
CA ALA A 28 12.46 -34.68 21.93
C ALA A 28 11.79 -33.33 21.57
N GLU A 29 12.42 -32.54 20.70
CA GLU A 29 12.07 -31.11 20.60
C GLU A 29 11.72 -30.63 19.18
N ALA A 30 12.00 -31.40 18.12
CA ALA A 30 11.77 -30.94 16.74
C ALA A 30 10.29 -30.58 16.46
N LYS A 31 9.34 -31.30 17.06
CA LYS A 31 7.90 -31.01 16.91
C LYS A 31 7.54 -29.67 17.56
N THR A 32 8.01 -29.45 18.79
CA THR A 32 7.83 -28.19 19.52
C THR A 32 8.49 -27.02 18.79
N PHE A 33 9.68 -27.23 18.21
CA PHE A 33 10.38 -26.25 17.38
C PHE A 33 9.50 -25.77 16.23
N TRP A 34 8.90 -26.69 15.47
CA TRP A 34 8.06 -26.32 14.33
C TRP A 34 6.73 -25.70 14.76
N ASP A 35 6.12 -26.14 15.85
CA ASP A 35 4.92 -25.50 16.41
C ASP A 35 5.19 -24.03 16.77
N GLU A 36 6.33 -23.76 17.40
CA GLU A 36 6.74 -22.41 17.78
C GLU A 36 7.17 -21.56 16.57
N PHE A 37 7.82 -22.18 15.58
CA PHE A 37 8.18 -21.49 14.33
C PHE A 37 6.94 -21.00 13.58
N PHE A 38 5.92 -21.85 13.41
CA PHE A 38 4.66 -21.46 12.75
C PHE A 38 3.93 -20.37 13.54
N ARG A 39 4.01 -20.40 14.87
CA ARG A 39 3.43 -19.36 15.74
C ARG A 39 4.05 -17.97 15.50
N ILE A 40 5.29 -17.87 15.00
CA ILE A 40 5.88 -16.59 14.57
C ILE A 40 4.99 -15.92 13.51
N PHE A 41 4.29 -16.69 12.68
CA PHE A 41 3.46 -16.21 11.57
C PHE A 41 1.96 -16.21 11.88
N ASN A 42 1.58 -16.28 13.16
CA ASN A 42 0.18 -16.45 13.61
C ASN A 42 -0.50 -17.72 13.07
N LEU A 43 0.28 -18.75 12.74
CA LEU A 43 -0.24 -20.02 12.24
C LEU A 43 -0.33 -21.04 13.37
N ASP A 44 -1.45 -21.74 13.42
CA ASP A 44 -1.59 -22.96 14.20
C ASP A 44 -1.13 -24.13 13.34
N ARG A 45 0.09 -24.61 13.57
CA ARG A 45 0.68 -25.70 12.77
C ARG A 45 -0.23 -26.92 12.72
N TYR A 46 -0.99 -27.24 13.77
CA TYR A 46 -1.94 -28.36 13.78
C TYR A 46 -3.01 -28.26 12.69
N LYS A 47 -3.47 -27.04 12.39
CA LYS A 47 -4.48 -26.76 11.36
C LYS A 47 -3.88 -26.50 9.99
N THR A 48 -2.58 -26.17 9.93
CA THR A 48 -1.93 -25.68 8.71
C THR A 48 -1.07 -26.73 8.01
N ALA A 49 -0.35 -27.57 8.77
CA ALA A 49 0.61 -28.52 8.21
C ALA A 49 0.61 -29.84 8.99
N VAL A 50 0.97 -30.93 8.31
CA VAL A 50 1.04 -32.28 8.89
C VAL A 50 2.47 -32.54 9.38
N LEU A 51 2.61 -33.04 10.61
CA LEU A 51 3.89 -33.55 11.11
C LEU A 51 4.05 -35.03 10.74
N GLU A 52 5.29 -35.47 10.55
CA GLU A 52 5.62 -36.86 10.23
C GLU A 52 4.79 -37.35 9.04
N TYR A 53 4.79 -36.58 7.95
CA TYR A 53 4.00 -36.89 6.76
C TYR A 53 4.63 -38.05 5.99
N GLY A 54 3.88 -39.15 5.85
CA GLY A 54 4.36 -40.38 5.24
C GLY A 54 4.37 -40.32 3.71
N ILE A 55 5.55 -40.45 3.12
CA ILE A 55 5.80 -40.45 1.68
C ILE A 55 6.24 -41.84 1.27
N LYS A 56 5.42 -42.49 0.44
CA LYS A 56 5.70 -43.83 -0.08
C LYS A 56 6.68 -43.72 -1.25
N HIS A 57 7.73 -44.54 -1.25
CA HIS A 57 8.67 -44.56 -2.36
C HIS A 57 8.07 -45.33 -3.55
N HIS A 58 8.05 -44.76 -4.76
CA HIS A 58 7.40 -45.40 -5.92
C HIS A 58 7.99 -46.77 -6.33
N ARG A 59 9.28 -47.01 -6.04
CA ARG A 59 9.99 -48.29 -6.35
C ARG A 59 10.26 -49.21 -5.16
N GLN A 60 10.20 -48.72 -3.93
CA GLN A 60 10.57 -49.48 -2.74
C GLN A 60 9.35 -49.61 -1.85
N LYS A 61 9.14 -50.77 -1.21
CA LYS A 61 8.03 -50.97 -0.24
C LYS A 61 8.32 -50.29 1.11
N THR A 62 8.95 -49.12 1.08
CA THR A 62 9.35 -48.33 2.24
C THR A 62 8.60 -47.00 2.23
N THR A 63 8.18 -46.56 3.41
CA THR A 63 7.62 -45.22 3.63
C THR A 63 8.61 -44.45 4.46
N LYS A 64 8.91 -43.22 4.04
CA LYS A 64 9.73 -42.28 4.80
C LYS A 64 8.86 -41.12 5.25
N PHE A 65 9.29 -40.41 6.29
CA PHE A 65 8.50 -39.36 6.90
C PHE A 65 9.24 -38.04 6.79
N ALA A 66 8.53 -37.00 6.32
CA ALA A 66 9.01 -35.61 6.40
C ALA A 66 8.55 -35.01 7.73
N ASP A 67 9.39 -34.18 8.35
CA ASP A 67 9.08 -33.61 9.67
C ASP A 67 7.86 -32.69 9.62
N VAL A 68 7.78 -31.82 8.60
CA VAL A 68 6.62 -30.95 8.36
C VAL A 68 6.27 -30.99 6.89
N PHE A 69 4.99 -31.12 6.59
CA PHE A 69 4.47 -30.99 5.25
C PHE A 69 3.22 -30.10 5.19
N TRP A 70 3.33 -29.04 4.40
CA TRP A 70 2.23 -28.16 4.02
C TRP A 70 2.05 -28.27 2.50
N ALA A 71 0.98 -28.95 2.09
CA ALA A 71 0.63 -29.20 0.69
C ALA A 71 0.71 -27.93 -0.16
N GLY A 72 1.39 -28.02 -1.30
CA GLY A 72 1.57 -26.93 -2.27
C GLY A 72 2.53 -25.83 -1.82
N ARG A 73 3.06 -25.86 -0.59
CA ARG A 73 3.72 -24.68 0.00
C ARG A 73 5.09 -24.92 0.61
N LEU A 74 5.19 -25.84 1.57
CA LEU A 74 6.39 -26.00 2.40
C LEU A 74 6.60 -27.46 2.77
N LEU A 75 7.85 -27.93 2.65
CA LEU A 75 8.33 -29.16 3.26
C LEU A 75 9.52 -28.84 4.15
N CYS A 76 9.52 -29.38 5.37
CA CYS A 76 10.65 -29.23 6.27
C CYS A 76 11.28 -30.59 6.61
N GLU A 77 12.60 -30.58 6.70
CA GLU A 77 13.39 -31.66 7.30
C GLU A 77 14.26 -31.08 8.42
N HIS A 78 14.23 -31.72 9.58
CA HIS A 78 14.97 -31.34 10.76
C HIS A 78 16.08 -32.36 11.00
N LYS A 79 17.20 -31.91 11.57
CA LYS A 79 18.29 -32.79 12.01
C LYS A 79 18.78 -32.37 13.39
N SER A 80 19.46 -33.28 14.07
CA SER A 80 20.20 -32.96 15.29
C SER A 80 21.30 -31.94 15.02
N ALA A 81 21.68 -31.16 16.03
CA ALA A 81 22.64 -30.06 15.86
C ALA A 81 24.00 -30.48 15.25
N ASN A 82 24.50 -29.65 14.33
CA ASN A 82 25.73 -29.84 13.55
C ASN A 82 25.71 -31.06 12.62
N LYS A 83 24.52 -31.50 12.19
CA LYS A 83 24.38 -32.52 11.15
C LYS A 83 24.42 -31.88 9.75
N ASP A 84 24.70 -32.72 8.78
CA ASP A 84 24.86 -32.34 7.38
C ASP A 84 23.51 -31.91 6.76
N LEU A 85 23.33 -30.60 6.57
CA LEU A 85 22.14 -30.02 5.96
C LEU A 85 22.07 -30.24 4.45
N ASP A 86 23.18 -30.55 3.76
CA ASP A 86 23.15 -30.90 2.34
C ASP A 86 22.46 -32.26 2.15
N LYS A 87 22.78 -33.24 3.01
CA LYS A 87 22.06 -34.53 3.03
C LYS A 87 20.59 -34.38 3.40
N ALA A 88 20.27 -33.47 4.33
CA ALA A 88 18.87 -33.18 4.67
C ALA A 88 18.12 -32.61 3.46
N PHE A 89 18.75 -31.73 2.69
CA PHE A 89 18.17 -31.19 1.47
C PHE A 89 18.01 -32.25 0.38
N GLU A 90 19.01 -33.11 0.15
CA GLU A 90 18.90 -34.23 -0.80
C GLU A 90 17.73 -35.15 -0.45
N GLN A 91 17.54 -35.43 0.83
CA GLN A 91 16.41 -36.21 1.34
C GLN A 91 15.07 -35.50 1.06
N ALA A 92 14.96 -34.22 1.40
CA ALA A 92 13.78 -33.40 1.15
C ALA A 92 13.46 -33.25 -0.34
N ALA A 93 14.46 -33.07 -1.19
CA ALA A 93 14.30 -33.02 -2.65
C ALA A 93 13.80 -34.37 -3.20
N GLY A 94 14.33 -35.49 -2.69
CA GLY A 94 13.82 -36.82 -3.02
C GLY A 94 12.34 -36.99 -2.65
N TYR A 95 11.90 -36.45 -1.51
CA TYR A 95 10.49 -36.41 -1.13
C TYR A 95 9.63 -35.61 -2.10
N VAL A 96 10.10 -34.44 -2.51
CA VAL A 96 9.40 -33.60 -3.50
C VAL A 96 9.23 -34.34 -4.83
N ASP A 97 10.23 -35.10 -5.28
CA ASP A 97 10.11 -35.90 -6.49
C ASP A 97 9.10 -37.05 -6.36
N GLU A 98 8.98 -37.68 -5.19
CA GLU A 98 7.93 -38.68 -4.93
C GLU A 98 6.53 -38.05 -4.90
N ILE A 99 6.37 -36.90 -4.23
CA ILE A 99 5.11 -36.14 -4.19
C ILE A 99 4.71 -35.73 -5.60
N ARG A 100 5.63 -35.19 -6.40
CA ARG A 100 5.36 -34.78 -7.79
C ARG A 100 4.82 -35.93 -8.66
N ARG A 101 5.26 -37.17 -8.40
CA ARG A 101 4.76 -38.36 -9.12
C ARG A 101 3.37 -38.79 -8.65
N GLN A 102 3.05 -38.61 -7.38
CA GLN A 102 1.82 -39.11 -6.77
C GLN A 102 0.71 -38.07 -6.82
N ASN A 103 0.99 -36.85 -6.35
CA ASN A 103 0.08 -35.73 -6.26
C ASN A 103 0.78 -34.44 -6.75
N PRO A 104 0.74 -34.12 -8.05
CA PRO A 104 1.39 -32.93 -8.62
C PRO A 104 0.93 -31.61 -7.98
N ASP A 105 -0.34 -31.51 -7.60
CA ASP A 105 -0.92 -30.31 -6.99
C ASP A 105 -0.42 -30.04 -5.56
N ASP A 106 0.10 -31.07 -4.88
CA ASP A 106 0.59 -30.98 -3.51
C ASP A 106 2.08 -30.62 -3.44
N VAL A 107 2.76 -30.47 -4.59
CA VAL A 107 4.21 -30.22 -4.65
C VAL A 107 4.56 -28.93 -3.90
N PRO A 108 5.40 -28.99 -2.86
CA PRO A 108 5.75 -27.81 -2.09
C PRO A 108 6.67 -26.89 -2.91
N ARG A 109 6.42 -25.57 -2.84
CA ARG A 109 7.29 -24.56 -3.47
C ARG A 109 8.60 -24.34 -2.71
N HIS A 110 8.57 -24.47 -1.38
CA HIS A 110 9.72 -24.19 -0.53
C HIS A 110 10.17 -25.44 0.23
N ILE A 111 11.48 -25.56 0.45
CA ILE A 111 12.08 -26.51 1.39
C ILE A 111 12.81 -25.72 2.48
N ILE A 112 12.59 -26.10 3.74
CA ILE A 112 13.44 -25.66 4.85
C ILE A 112 14.16 -26.87 5.43
N VAL A 113 15.48 -26.76 5.57
CA VAL A 113 16.27 -27.71 6.38
C VAL A 113 16.87 -26.99 7.56
N CYS A 114 16.83 -27.62 8.74
CA CYS A 114 17.29 -26.99 9.98
C CYS A 114 17.94 -28.01 10.93
N ASP A 115 18.96 -27.58 11.67
CA ASP A 115 19.64 -28.39 12.68
C ASP A 115 19.70 -27.72 14.07
N PHE A 116 18.69 -26.90 14.43
CA PHE A 116 18.68 -25.99 15.59
C PHE A 116 19.73 -24.86 15.57
N ALA A 117 20.90 -25.05 14.95
CA ALA A 117 21.95 -24.04 14.91
C ALA A 117 21.87 -23.17 13.64
N ALA A 118 21.56 -23.79 12.51
CA ALA A 118 21.42 -23.15 11.22
C ALA A 118 20.11 -23.54 10.54
N MET A 119 19.65 -22.67 9.65
CA MET A 119 18.50 -22.90 8.80
C MET A 119 18.89 -22.58 7.35
N ARG A 120 18.44 -23.42 6.42
CA ARG A 120 18.56 -23.15 4.99
C ARG A 120 17.17 -23.17 4.37
N LEU A 121 16.84 -22.10 3.66
CA LEU A 121 15.60 -21.93 2.93
C LEU A 121 15.89 -22.06 1.43
N TYR A 122 15.13 -22.91 0.75
CA TYR A 122 15.19 -23.11 -0.69
C TYR A 122 13.84 -22.72 -1.31
N ASP A 123 13.86 -21.88 -2.34
CA ASP A 123 12.71 -21.65 -3.24
C ASP A 123 12.94 -22.46 -4.52
N LEU A 124 12.17 -23.53 -4.69
CA LEU A 124 12.33 -24.47 -5.81
C LEU A 124 11.89 -23.86 -7.15
N GLN A 125 11.04 -22.83 -7.12
CA GLN A 125 10.57 -22.16 -8.33
C GLN A 125 11.57 -21.10 -8.78
N ALA A 126 12.08 -20.29 -7.84
CA ALA A 126 13.09 -19.28 -8.13
C ALA A 126 14.51 -19.86 -8.28
N GLY A 127 14.74 -21.10 -7.84
CA GLY A 127 16.06 -21.72 -7.83
C GLY A 127 17.04 -21.05 -6.86
N THR A 128 16.52 -20.40 -5.80
CA THR A 128 17.34 -19.65 -4.84
C THR A 128 17.51 -20.40 -3.53
N ARG A 129 18.63 -20.13 -2.86
CA ARG A 129 18.98 -20.71 -1.55
C ARG A 129 19.49 -19.60 -0.62
N THR A 130 18.98 -19.58 0.61
CA THR A 130 19.44 -18.68 1.67
C THR A 130 19.88 -19.50 2.88
N ASP A 131 21.14 -19.35 3.27
CA ASP A 131 21.77 -20.05 4.39
C ASP A 131 22.04 -19.05 5.51
N PHE A 132 21.62 -19.35 6.73
CA PHE A 132 21.83 -18.44 7.86
C PHE A 132 21.84 -19.18 9.20
N PRO A 133 22.57 -18.67 10.21
CA PRO A 133 22.47 -19.18 11.57
C PRO A 133 21.11 -18.81 12.18
N LEU A 134 20.58 -19.62 13.10
CA LEU A 134 19.22 -19.41 13.63
C LEU A 134 19.04 -18.04 14.31
N GLU A 135 20.12 -17.48 14.87
CA GLU A 135 20.13 -16.14 15.45
C GLU A 135 19.79 -15.02 14.46
N ASP A 136 20.00 -15.23 13.17
CA ASP A 136 19.68 -14.28 12.10
C ASP A 136 18.25 -14.45 11.56
N LEU A 137 17.48 -15.43 12.04
CA LEU A 137 16.08 -15.62 11.64
C LEU A 137 15.23 -14.33 11.70
N PRO A 138 15.36 -13.45 12.71
CA PRO A 138 14.63 -12.18 12.74
C PRO A 138 14.95 -11.29 11.52
N GLU A 139 16.22 -11.18 11.15
CA GLU A 139 16.63 -10.40 9.98
C GLU A 139 16.14 -11.06 8.68
N GLN A 140 16.12 -12.40 8.59
CA GLN A 140 15.56 -13.08 7.43
C GLN A 140 14.06 -12.83 7.25
N ILE A 141 13.30 -12.78 8.34
CA ILE A 141 11.88 -12.41 8.31
C ILE A 141 11.71 -10.95 7.90
N LYS A 142 12.54 -10.05 8.43
CA LYS A 142 12.56 -8.63 8.04
C LYS A 142 12.92 -8.44 6.56
N ASN A 143 13.81 -9.28 6.03
CA ASN A 143 14.19 -9.36 4.62
C ASN A 143 13.13 -10.05 3.75
N ARG A 144 11.94 -10.36 4.31
CA ARG A 144 10.80 -10.92 3.58
C ARG A 144 11.03 -12.30 2.98
N ASN A 145 12.02 -13.05 3.50
CA ASN A 145 12.31 -14.41 3.02
C ASN A 145 11.22 -15.42 3.42
N PHE A 146 10.39 -15.09 4.40
CA PHE A 146 9.32 -15.96 4.90
C PHE A 146 7.90 -15.44 4.62
N ASP A 147 7.73 -14.46 3.72
CA ASP A 147 6.40 -13.92 3.35
C ASP A 147 5.44 -15.01 2.87
N PHE A 148 6.00 -16.08 2.26
CA PHE A 148 5.22 -17.23 1.84
C PHE A 148 4.52 -17.93 3.03
N MET A 149 4.91 -17.72 4.29
CA MET A 149 4.19 -18.27 5.43
C MET A 149 2.85 -17.56 5.67
N ASP A 150 2.70 -16.30 5.25
CA ASP A 150 1.56 -15.45 5.63
C ASP A 150 0.30 -15.59 4.76
N GLY A 151 0.24 -16.53 3.82
CA GLY A 151 -0.89 -16.57 2.87
C GLY A 151 -0.71 -15.62 1.68
N ILE A 152 0.09 -14.57 1.80
CA ILE A 152 0.38 -13.61 0.73
C ILE A 152 1.45 -14.21 -0.18
N GLY A 153 1.02 -14.79 -1.30
CA GLY A 153 1.98 -15.24 -2.31
C GLY A 153 2.76 -14.04 -2.82
N ARG A 154 4.10 -14.10 -2.82
CA ARG A 154 4.95 -13.17 -3.59
C ARG A 154 4.42 -12.98 -5.02
N ASP A 155 3.75 -13.98 -5.57
CA ASP A 155 3.13 -13.95 -6.89
C ASP A 155 1.94 -12.98 -6.99
N LEU A 156 1.11 -12.82 -5.94
CA LEU A 156 0.05 -11.80 -5.97
C LEU A 156 0.65 -10.40 -5.91
N LYS A 157 1.65 -10.19 -5.04
CA LYS A 157 2.31 -8.89 -4.92
C LYS A 157 3.09 -8.54 -6.19
N ALA A 158 3.79 -9.52 -6.79
CA ALA A 158 4.49 -9.35 -8.05
C ALA A 158 3.51 -9.10 -9.21
N ALA A 159 2.35 -9.78 -9.22
CA ALA A 159 1.31 -9.52 -10.22
C ALA A 159 0.69 -8.12 -10.07
N GLU A 160 0.45 -7.67 -8.83
CA GLU A 160 0.00 -6.30 -8.54
C GLU A 160 1.04 -5.26 -8.97
N GLU A 161 2.31 -5.46 -8.63
CA GLU A 161 3.41 -4.56 -9.02
C GLU A 161 3.59 -4.52 -10.54
N GLN A 162 3.51 -5.66 -11.22
CA GLN A 162 3.54 -5.74 -12.68
C GLN A 162 2.34 -5.01 -13.31
N ALA A 163 1.13 -5.20 -12.76
CA ALA A 163 -0.06 -4.49 -13.22
C ALA A 163 0.07 -2.96 -13.03
N ASN A 164 0.67 -2.52 -11.92
CA ASN A 164 0.93 -1.11 -11.65
C ASN A 164 1.92 -0.52 -12.68
N ILE A 165 3.00 -1.23 -13.01
CA ILE A 165 3.98 -0.78 -14.01
C ILE A 165 3.31 -0.64 -15.39
N GLU A 166 2.59 -1.67 -15.83
CA GLU A 166 1.95 -1.66 -17.15
C GLU A 166 0.88 -0.58 -17.28
N ALA A 167 0.10 -0.33 -16.23
CA ALA A 167 -0.90 0.73 -16.25
C ALA A 167 -0.26 2.13 -16.27
N ALA A 168 0.84 2.34 -15.54
CA ALA A 168 1.58 3.60 -15.55
C ALA A 168 2.19 3.87 -16.92
N ASP A 169 2.76 2.84 -17.55
CA ASP A 169 3.32 2.92 -18.90
C ASP A 169 2.23 3.20 -19.95
N SER A 170 1.06 2.57 -19.83
CA SER A 170 -0.08 2.78 -20.72
C SER A 170 -0.59 4.22 -20.69
N VAL A 171 -0.83 4.76 -19.49
CA VAL A 171 -1.28 6.16 -19.35
C VAL A 171 -0.17 7.15 -19.72
N GLY A 172 1.08 6.85 -19.40
CA GLY A 172 2.23 7.65 -19.84
C GLY A 172 2.37 7.67 -21.37
N GLY A 173 2.06 6.56 -22.04
CA GLY A 173 1.98 6.48 -23.50
C GLY A 173 0.91 7.40 -24.07
N LEU A 174 -0.31 7.33 -23.53
CA LEU A 174 -1.43 8.19 -23.91
C LEU A 174 -1.10 9.68 -23.71
N PHE A 175 -0.49 10.05 -22.57
CA PHE A 175 -0.05 11.42 -22.32
C PHE A 175 0.95 11.90 -23.39
N ARG A 176 1.99 11.11 -23.69
CA ARG A 176 3.01 11.49 -24.68
C ARG A 176 2.41 11.65 -26.08
N ALA A 177 1.47 10.78 -26.44
CA ALA A 177 0.79 10.86 -27.72
C ALA A 177 -0.07 12.13 -27.84
N LEU A 178 -0.81 12.50 -26.79
CA LEU A 178 -1.56 13.77 -26.75
C LEU A 178 -0.66 15.01 -26.67
N ALA A 179 0.50 14.90 -26.00
CA ALA A 179 1.47 15.99 -25.89
C ALA A 179 2.22 16.26 -27.21
N ALA A 180 2.22 15.32 -28.16
CA ALA A 180 2.86 15.48 -29.46
C ALA A 180 2.15 16.51 -30.35
N ASP A 181 0.90 16.86 -30.06
CA ASP A 181 0.22 17.96 -30.72
C ASP A 181 0.80 19.30 -30.24
N THR A 182 1.38 20.06 -31.17
CA THR A 182 2.01 21.37 -30.89
C THR A 182 1.04 22.42 -30.36
N ALA A 183 -0.28 22.25 -30.53
CA ALA A 183 -1.29 23.15 -29.99
C ALA A 183 -1.72 22.80 -28.55
N CYS A 184 -1.20 21.69 -27.99
CA CYS A 184 -1.62 21.15 -26.72
C CYS A 184 -1.16 22.02 -25.53
N ASN A 185 -2.12 22.50 -24.75
CA ASN A 185 -1.84 23.21 -23.50
C ASN A 185 -1.40 22.21 -22.41
N GLY A 186 -0.15 22.32 -21.96
CA GLY A 186 0.42 21.41 -20.97
C GLY A 186 -0.33 21.37 -19.63
N HIS A 187 -0.98 22.46 -19.22
CA HIS A 187 -1.80 22.48 -18.01
C HIS A 187 -3.11 21.71 -18.20
N HIS A 188 -3.86 22.01 -19.26
CA HIS A 188 -5.08 21.28 -19.58
C HIS A 188 -4.82 19.79 -19.81
N LEU A 189 -3.70 19.43 -20.45
CA LEU A 189 -3.36 18.03 -20.71
C LEU A 189 -3.15 17.24 -19.41
N LYS A 190 -2.39 17.80 -18.47
CA LYS A 190 -2.16 17.14 -17.17
C LYS A 190 -3.48 16.97 -16.41
N GLN A 191 -4.33 17.99 -16.38
CA GLN A 191 -5.63 17.89 -15.71
C GLN A 191 -6.57 16.90 -16.43
N PHE A 192 -6.51 16.83 -17.75
CA PHE A 192 -7.24 15.85 -18.55
C PHE A 192 -6.83 14.41 -18.21
N ILE A 193 -5.53 14.13 -18.11
CA ILE A 193 -5.02 12.81 -17.67
C ILE A 193 -5.48 12.47 -16.25
N ILE A 194 -5.44 13.42 -15.30
CA ILE A 194 -5.91 13.18 -13.93
C ILE A 194 -7.41 12.81 -13.92
N ARG A 195 -8.22 13.45 -14.76
CA ARG A 195 -9.66 13.12 -14.92
C ARG A 195 -9.88 11.74 -15.53
N LEU A 196 -9.13 11.39 -16.58
CA LEU A 196 -9.18 10.05 -17.17
C LEU A 196 -8.82 8.98 -16.16
N LEU A 197 -7.77 9.22 -15.38
CA LEU A 197 -7.31 8.30 -14.36
C LEU A 197 -8.36 8.09 -13.26
N PHE A 198 -9.02 9.16 -12.81
CA PHE A 198 -10.19 9.03 -11.95
C PHE A 198 -11.27 8.16 -12.60
N CYS A 199 -11.63 8.41 -13.86
CA CYS A 199 -12.65 7.63 -14.56
C CYS A 199 -12.28 6.15 -14.67
N PHE A 200 -11.03 5.81 -14.98
CA PHE A 200 -10.56 4.43 -15.05
C PHE A 200 -10.72 3.70 -13.72
N PHE A 201 -10.26 4.30 -12.62
CA PHE A 201 -10.46 3.73 -11.29
C PHE A 201 -11.94 3.64 -10.90
N ALA A 202 -12.72 4.67 -11.21
CA ALA A 202 -14.13 4.71 -10.87
C ALA A 202 -14.93 3.62 -11.60
N ASP A 203 -14.52 3.26 -12.81
CA ASP A 203 -15.18 2.25 -13.64
C ASP A 203 -15.07 0.84 -13.08
N ASP A 204 -13.95 0.52 -12.43
CA ASP A 204 -13.68 -0.82 -11.90
C ASP A 204 -13.93 -0.95 -10.39
N THR A 205 -14.10 0.16 -9.68
CA THR A 205 -14.29 0.14 -8.22
C THR A 205 -15.74 0.26 -7.77
N LEU A 206 -16.73 0.18 -8.68
CA LEU A 206 -18.17 0.41 -8.42
C LEU A 206 -18.51 1.84 -7.98
N ILE A 207 -17.65 2.82 -8.32
CA ILE A 207 -18.06 4.23 -8.27
C ILE A 207 -19.02 4.50 -9.44
N PHE A 208 -18.71 3.96 -10.61
CA PHE A 208 -19.64 3.86 -11.73
C PHE A 208 -20.40 2.53 -11.65
N ASP A 209 -21.70 2.57 -11.97
CA ASP A 209 -22.60 1.42 -11.87
C ASP A 209 -23.45 1.33 -13.15
N PRO A 210 -23.36 0.22 -13.92
CA PRO A 210 -22.56 -0.98 -13.68
C PRO A 210 -21.05 -0.76 -13.85
N ALA A 211 -20.24 -1.68 -13.32
CA ALA A 211 -18.80 -1.71 -13.60
C ALA A 211 -18.54 -1.77 -15.12
N GLY A 212 -17.53 -1.04 -15.59
CA GLY A 212 -17.22 -0.93 -17.02
C GLY A 212 -18.12 0.02 -17.82
N GLN A 213 -18.91 0.87 -17.15
CA GLN A 213 -19.77 1.88 -17.77
C GLN A 213 -18.97 2.87 -18.62
N PHE A 214 -17.81 3.34 -18.16
CA PHE A 214 -16.97 4.30 -18.87
C PHE A 214 -16.36 3.69 -20.15
N GLU A 215 -15.75 2.51 -20.06
CA GLU A 215 -15.24 1.79 -21.23
C GLU A 215 -16.37 1.49 -22.23
N SER A 216 -17.49 0.94 -21.74
CA SER A 216 -18.62 0.56 -22.58
C SER A 216 -19.23 1.78 -23.28
N TYR A 217 -19.36 2.91 -22.57
CA TYR A 217 -19.91 4.13 -23.13
C TYR A 217 -18.99 4.71 -24.20
N LEU A 218 -17.67 4.74 -23.96
CA LEU A 218 -16.70 5.16 -24.98
C LEU A 218 -16.74 4.24 -26.19
N ALA A 219 -16.67 2.92 -26.00
CA ALA A 219 -16.68 1.95 -27.10
C ALA A 219 -17.95 2.07 -27.96
N LYS A 220 -19.10 2.36 -27.36
CA LYS A 220 -20.41 2.45 -28.04
C LYS A 220 -20.69 3.81 -28.69
N HIS A 221 -20.28 4.91 -28.06
CA HIS A 221 -20.69 6.26 -28.44
C HIS A 221 -19.58 7.10 -29.09
N THR A 222 -18.43 6.48 -29.40
CA THR A 222 -17.37 7.12 -30.20
C THR A 222 -17.14 6.38 -31.51
N LYS A 223 -16.87 7.11 -32.59
CA LYS A 223 -16.52 6.56 -33.90
C LYS A 223 -15.15 5.91 -33.87
N ALA A 224 -14.99 4.87 -34.69
CA ALA A 224 -13.72 4.15 -34.81
C ALA A 224 -12.54 5.03 -35.27
N ASP A 225 -12.81 6.13 -35.99
CA ASP A 225 -11.79 7.08 -36.45
C ASP A 225 -11.32 8.07 -35.37
N GLY A 226 -11.92 8.05 -34.17
CA GLY A 226 -11.55 8.91 -33.06
C GLY A 226 -12.17 10.31 -33.08
N SER A 227 -12.77 10.73 -34.19
CA SER A 227 -13.10 12.14 -34.47
C SER A 227 -14.06 12.82 -33.47
N ASP A 228 -14.85 12.05 -32.72
CA ASP A 228 -15.80 12.54 -31.72
C ASP A 228 -15.41 12.19 -30.27
N THR A 229 -14.28 11.51 -30.04
CA THR A 229 -13.85 11.02 -28.72
C THR A 229 -13.72 12.15 -27.70
N GLY A 230 -13.09 13.27 -28.08
CA GLY A 230 -12.93 14.44 -27.22
C GLY A 230 -14.26 15.03 -26.76
N SER A 231 -15.18 15.22 -27.71
CA SER A 231 -16.53 15.74 -27.42
C SER A 231 -17.30 14.83 -26.47
N VAL A 232 -17.20 13.52 -26.65
CA VAL A 232 -17.85 12.52 -25.78
C VAL A 232 -17.26 12.55 -24.37
N LEU A 233 -15.92 12.61 -24.23
CA LEU A 233 -15.27 12.75 -22.92
C LEU A 233 -15.69 14.03 -22.20
N ASN A 234 -15.77 15.15 -22.92
CA ASN A 234 -16.24 16.41 -22.36
C ASN A 234 -17.69 16.33 -21.84
N GLN A 235 -18.57 15.59 -22.53
CA GLN A 235 -19.93 15.33 -22.05
C GLN A 235 -19.94 14.50 -20.75
N ILE A 236 -19.07 13.49 -20.65
CA ILE A 236 -18.91 12.69 -19.42
C ILE A 236 -18.42 13.58 -18.28
N PHE A 237 -17.34 14.34 -18.48
CA PHE A 237 -16.78 15.23 -17.45
C PHE A 237 -17.79 16.29 -16.98
N HIS A 238 -18.54 16.88 -17.92
CA HIS A 238 -19.62 17.79 -17.58
C HIS A 238 -20.70 17.12 -16.73
N THR A 239 -21.05 15.88 -17.05
CA THR A 239 -22.06 15.11 -16.31
C THR A 239 -21.58 14.74 -14.91
N LEU A 240 -20.31 14.35 -14.75
CA LEU A 240 -19.66 14.10 -13.45
C LEU A 240 -19.62 15.36 -12.57
N ASN A 241 -19.63 16.55 -13.17
CA ASN A 241 -19.70 17.84 -12.48
C ASN A 241 -21.13 18.42 -12.34
N THR A 242 -22.16 17.74 -12.85
CA THR A 242 -23.54 18.24 -12.82
C THR A 242 -24.39 17.40 -11.87
N PRO A 243 -24.93 17.98 -10.77
CA PRO A 243 -25.85 17.28 -9.88
C PRO A 243 -27.05 16.68 -10.62
N PRO A 244 -27.58 15.50 -10.23
CA PRO A 244 -28.63 14.80 -10.96
C PRO A 244 -29.88 15.66 -11.26
N GLU A 245 -30.27 16.51 -10.30
CA GLU A 245 -31.43 17.41 -10.39
C GLU A 245 -31.24 18.56 -11.40
N LYS A 246 -30.00 18.86 -11.79
CA LYS A 246 -29.67 19.89 -12.79
C LYS A 246 -29.47 19.31 -14.19
N ARG A 247 -29.53 17.98 -14.36
CA ARG A 247 -29.31 17.32 -15.65
C ARG A 247 -30.54 17.45 -16.56
N PRO A 248 -30.37 17.74 -17.86
CA PRO A 248 -31.49 17.85 -18.80
C PRO A 248 -32.35 16.58 -18.87
N ALA A 249 -33.68 16.75 -18.85
CA ALA A 249 -34.62 15.63 -18.89
C ALA A 249 -34.50 14.76 -20.15
N ARG A 250 -34.00 15.29 -21.27
CA ARG A 250 -33.81 14.57 -22.54
C ARG A 250 -32.39 13.99 -22.73
N MET A 251 -31.48 14.20 -21.78
CA MET A 251 -30.12 13.64 -21.88
C MET A 251 -30.16 12.11 -21.93
N ASN A 252 -29.23 11.51 -22.68
CA ASN A 252 -29.07 10.08 -22.83
C ASN A 252 -29.06 9.37 -21.46
N SER A 253 -29.75 8.24 -21.34
CA SER A 253 -29.90 7.51 -20.06
C SER A 253 -28.59 6.90 -19.54
N GLU A 254 -27.73 6.40 -20.43
CA GLU A 254 -26.41 5.85 -20.09
C GLU A 254 -25.49 6.96 -19.59
N LEU A 255 -25.51 8.14 -20.22
CA LEU A 255 -24.76 9.32 -19.77
C LEU A 255 -25.29 9.84 -18.42
N LYS A 256 -26.62 9.91 -18.26
CA LYS A 256 -27.25 10.30 -16.98
C LYS A 256 -26.92 9.39 -15.82
N ALA A 257 -26.57 8.13 -16.07
CA ALA A 257 -26.27 7.16 -15.02
C ALA A 257 -24.91 7.41 -14.35
N PHE A 258 -23.98 8.14 -15.00
CA PHE A 258 -22.74 8.55 -14.32
C PHE A 258 -23.05 9.36 -13.06
N PRO A 259 -22.39 9.08 -11.92
CA PRO A 259 -22.69 9.75 -10.66
C PRO A 259 -22.30 11.23 -10.70
N TYR A 260 -22.77 11.99 -9.70
CA TYR A 260 -22.21 13.30 -9.41
C TYR A 260 -21.01 13.13 -8.48
N VAL A 261 -19.83 13.53 -8.93
CA VAL A 261 -18.57 13.36 -8.21
C VAL A 261 -18.37 14.54 -7.26
N ASN A 262 -18.39 15.77 -7.80
CA ASN A 262 -17.96 17.02 -7.16
C ASN A 262 -16.57 16.96 -6.48
N GLY A 263 -16.03 18.10 -6.03
CA GLY A 263 -14.72 18.15 -5.37
C GLY A 263 -13.65 18.99 -6.05
N ARG A 264 -14.05 19.91 -6.95
CA ARG A 264 -13.18 20.71 -7.82
C ARG A 264 -12.46 19.96 -8.95
N LEU A 265 -12.29 18.64 -8.88
CA LEU A 265 -11.61 17.85 -9.93
C LEU A 265 -12.16 18.09 -11.35
N PHE A 266 -13.48 18.17 -11.48
CA PHE A 266 -14.18 18.43 -12.74
C PHE A 266 -14.71 19.87 -12.87
N ALA A 267 -14.32 20.79 -11.99
CA ALA A 267 -14.87 22.15 -11.96
C ALA A 267 -14.31 23.05 -13.06
N GLU A 268 -13.03 22.88 -13.41
CA GLU A 268 -12.36 23.66 -14.42
C GLU A 268 -12.81 23.25 -15.84
N PRO A 269 -13.29 24.19 -16.67
CA PRO A 269 -13.51 23.93 -18.09
C PRO A 269 -12.18 23.65 -18.77
N LEU A 270 -12.07 22.51 -19.46
CA LEU A 270 -10.90 22.18 -20.26
C LEU A 270 -11.14 22.51 -21.74
N GLU A 271 -10.07 22.81 -22.45
CA GLU A 271 -10.07 22.80 -23.91
C GLU A 271 -10.43 21.40 -24.45
N GLU A 272 -10.95 21.35 -25.67
CA GLU A 272 -11.25 20.09 -26.34
C GLU A 272 -9.97 19.43 -26.84
N PHE A 273 -9.77 18.17 -26.46
CA PHE A 273 -8.70 17.33 -26.98
C PHE A 273 -9.21 16.55 -28.19
N TYR A 274 -8.45 16.57 -29.28
CA TYR A 274 -8.79 15.85 -30.51
C TYR A 274 -8.08 14.49 -30.55
N PHE A 275 -8.76 13.52 -31.15
CA PHE A 275 -8.32 12.13 -31.20
C PHE A 275 -8.36 11.65 -32.65
N ASP A 276 -7.40 10.81 -33.00
CA ASP A 276 -7.45 9.93 -34.15
C ASP A 276 -7.79 8.49 -33.71
N ALA A 277 -7.79 7.56 -34.67
CA ALA A 277 -8.08 6.15 -34.40
C ALA A 277 -7.09 5.52 -33.40
N ASP A 278 -5.83 5.92 -33.45
CA ASP A 278 -4.76 5.36 -32.62
C ASP A 278 -4.89 5.84 -31.17
N LEU A 279 -5.07 7.15 -30.95
CA LEU A 279 -5.33 7.73 -29.62
C LEU A 279 -6.61 7.16 -28.99
N ARG A 280 -7.67 6.98 -29.79
CA ARG A 280 -8.91 6.34 -29.31
C ARG A 280 -8.64 4.90 -28.87
N THR A 281 -7.84 4.16 -29.64
CA THR A 281 -7.50 2.76 -29.32
C THR A 281 -6.72 2.71 -28.01
N GLN A 282 -5.71 3.56 -27.84
CA GLN A 282 -4.93 3.65 -26.59
C GLN A 282 -5.79 4.02 -25.38
N LEU A 283 -6.75 4.95 -25.54
CA LEU A 283 -7.70 5.30 -24.48
C LEU A 283 -8.55 4.09 -24.05
N LEU A 284 -9.09 3.34 -25.01
CA LEU A 284 -9.88 2.13 -24.73
C LEU A 284 -9.05 1.02 -24.12
N GLU A 285 -7.79 0.85 -24.54
CA GLU A 285 -6.86 -0.09 -23.92
C GLU A 285 -6.57 0.27 -22.46
N CYS A 286 -6.40 1.56 -22.15
CA CYS A 286 -6.27 2.01 -20.77
C CYS A 286 -7.52 1.68 -19.95
N SER A 287 -8.73 1.94 -20.48
CA SER A 287 -9.98 1.71 -19.74
C SER A 287 -10.36 0.22 -19.59
N ARG A 288 -9.78 -0.69 -20.39
CA ARG A 288 -10.04 -2.14 -20.27
C ARG A 288 -9.19 -2.86 -19.22
N ARG A 289 -8.15 -2.20 -18.71
CA ARG A 289 -7.34 -2.74 -17.62
C ARG A 289 -8.19 -2.82 -16.36
N ASP A 290 -7.85 -3.74 -15.46
CA ASP A 290 -8.55 -3.92 -14.19
C ASP A 290 -7.93 -2.99 -13.11
N TRP A 291 -8.46 -1.77 -13.02
CA TRP A 291 -8.02 -0.75 -12.09
C TRP A 291 -8.40 -1.03 -10.63
N ALA A 292 -9.27 -2.01 -10.37
CA ALA A 292 -9.54 -2.47 -9.00
C ALA A 292 -8.32 -3.19 -8.39
N LYS A 293 -7.45 -3.76 -9.21
CA LYS A 293 -6.19 -4.41 -8.79
C LYS A 293 -4.99 -3.47 -8.72
N ILE A 294 -5.16 -2.22 -9.13
CA ILE A 294 -4.08 -1.24 -9.18
C ILE A 294 -4.00 -0.50 -7.84
N SER A 295 -2.81 -0.47 -7.26
CA SER A 295 -2.57 0.31 -6.04
C SER A 295 -2.61 1.80 -6.37
N PRO A 296 -3.29 2.65 -5.58
CA PRO A 296 -3.20 4.11 -5.72
C PRO A 296 -1.74 4.61 -5.66
N GLU A 297 -0.80 3.85 -5.13
CA GLU A 297 0.63 4.23 -5.17
C GLU A 297 1.18 4.39 -6.62
N ILE A 298 0.52 3.82 -7.63
CA ILE A 298 0.81 4.01 -9.06
C ILE A 298 0.86 5.49 -9.46
N PHE A 299 0.12 6.35 -8.76
CA PHE A 299 0.09 7.78 -9.03
C PHE A 299 1.49 8.40 -8.98
N GLY A 300 2.38 7.87 -8.14
CA GLY A 300 3.77 8.31 -8.06
C GLY A 300 4.61 7.92 -9.26
N SER A 301 4.56 6.66 -9.70
CA SER A 301 5.30 6.20 -10.87
C SER A 301 4.77 6.82 -12.15
N LEU A 302 3.44 6.96 -12.26
CA LEU A 302 2.81 7.69 -13.35
C LEU A 302 3.31 9.12 -13.40
N PHE A 303 3.21 9.89 -12.31
CA PHE A 303 3.64 11.30 -12.34
C PHE A 303 5.12 11.46 -12.73
N GLN A 304 5.99 10.54 -12.28
CA GLN A 304 7.39 10.53 -12.69
C GLN A 304 7.60 10.24 -14.18
N SER A 305 6.72 9.46 -14.82
CA SER A 305 6.79 9.15 -16.25
C SER A 305 6.22 10.27 -17.13
N VAL A 306 5.33 11.09 -16.56
CA VAL A 306 4.69 12.24 -17.22
C VAL A 306 5.55 13.52 -17.13
N MET A 307 6.45 13.62 -16.16
CA MET A 307 7.36 14.76 -15.99
C MET A 307 8.65 14.63 -16.82
N ASP A 308 9.09 15.74 -17.41
CA ASP A 308 10.37 15.81 -18.11
C ASP A 308 11.56 15.58 -17.14
N GLY A 309 12.60 14.90 -17.64
CA GLY A 309 13.74 14.47 -16.82
C GLY A 309 14.54 15.60 -16.17
N ALA A 310 14.49 16.81 -16.71
CA ALA A 310 15.12 18.02 -16.15
C ALA A 310 14.29 18.60 -14.99
N ASP A 311 12.97 18.71 -15.18
CA ASP A 311 12.03 19.18 -14.16
C ASP A 311 12.01 18.24 -12.95
N ARG A 312 12.11 16.92 -13.19
CA ARG A 312 12.23 15.91 -12.14
C ARG A 312 13.43 16.12 -11.22
N ARG A 313 14.61 16.47 -11.77
CA ARG A 313 15.82 16.72 -10.94
C ARG A 313 15.77 18.06 -10.23
N ALA A 314 15.23 19.09 -10.88
CA ALA A 314 15.12 20.42 -10.30
C ALA A 314 14.11 20.45 -9.12
N ALA A 315 13.03 19.67 -9.23
CA ALA A 315 12.02 19.53 -8.18
C ALA A 315 12.44 18.56 -7.04
N GLY A 316 13.48 17.74 -7.22
CA GLY A 316 13.81 16.67 -6.28
C GLY A 316 12.70 15.61 -6.16
N ALA A 317 11.86 15.48 -7.18
CA ALA A 317 10.63 14.70 -7.17
C ALA A 317 10.91 13.19 -7.27
N HIS A 318 11.28 12.60 -6.13
CA HIS A 318 11.43 11.16 -5.98
C HIS A 318 10.22 10.57 -5.25
N TYR A 319 9.47 9.73 -5.94
CA TYR A 319 8.50 8.82 -5.34
C TYR A 319 9.17 8.02 -4.21
N THR A 320 8.48 7.87 -3.09
CA THR A 320 8.93 7.05 -1.96
C THR A 320 8.19 5.72 -2.00
N GLU A 321 8.93 4.62 -2.09
CA GLU A 321 8.37 3.27 -2.09
C GLU A 321 7.61 2.96 -0.79
N GLU A 322 6.51 2.23 -0.91
CA GLU A 322 5.67 1.77 0.20
C GLU A 322 6.48 1.13 1.32
N ALA A 323 7.45 0.28 0.99
CA ALA A 323 8.28 -0.39 1.98
C ALA A 323 9.09 0.59 2.85
N ASN A 324 9.46 1.75 2.32
CA ASN A 324 10.14 2.81 3.07
C ASN A 324 9.14 3.68 3.84
N ILE A 325 7.96 3.94 3.28
CA ILE A 325 6.88 4.63 4.00
C ILE A 325 6.48 3.84 5.25
N LEU A 326 6.26 2.53 5.12
CA LEU A 326 5.89 1.64 6.23
C LEU A 326 6.93 1.71 7.37
N LYS A 327 8.24 1.67 7.07
CA LYS A 327 9.30 1.81 8.09
C LYS A 327 9.14 3.09 8.92
N VAL A 328 8.78 4.20 8.27
CA VAL A 328 8.58 5.49 8.93
C VAL A 328 7.31 5.45 9.78
N ILE A 329 6.16 5.14 9.19
CA ILE A 329 4.88 5.25 9.90
C ILE A 329 4.71 4.18 11.00
N ASP A 330 5.29 2.99 10.80
CA ASP A 330 5.31 1.90 11.79
C ASP A 330 6.02 2.36 13.07
N SER A 331 7.25 2.85 12.92
CA SER A 331 8.03 3.36 14.05
C SER A 331 7.46 4.65 14.66
N LEU A 332 6.83 5.50 13.85
CA LEU A 332 6.35 6.81 14.30
C LEU A 332 5.05 6.72 15.12
N PHE A 333 4.07 5.93 14.68
CA PHE A 333 2.78 5.84 15.36
C PHE A 333 2.06 4.49 15.23
N MET A 334 2.16 3.79 14.10
CA MET A 334 1.33 2.59 13.87
C MET A 334 1.65 1.46 14.85
N ASP A 335 2.92 1.22 15.20
CA ASP A 335 3.25 0.17 16.16
C ASP A 335 2.79 0.48 17.58
N GLY A 336 2.81 1.77 17.96
CA GLY A 336 2.23 2.22 19.22
C GLY A 336 0.73 1.95 19.27
N LEU A 337 0.00 2.34 18.23
CA LEU A 337 -1.45 2.14 18.13
C LEU A 337 -1.84 0.66 18.08
N ARG A 338 -1.11 -0.16 17.31
CA ARG A 338 -1.31 -1.62 17.27
C ARG A 338 -0.98 -2.28 18.62
N ALA A 339 0.04 -1.81 19.32
CA ALA A 339 0.40 -2.29 20.66
C ALA A 339 -0.67 -1.95 21.70
N GLU A 340 -1.31 -0.77 21.62
CA GLU A 340 -2.46 -0.41 22.47
C GLU A 340 -3.64 -1.36 22.28
N LEU A 341 -3.99 -1.69 21.03
CA LEU A 341 -5.03 -2.68 20.72
C LEU A 341 -4.68 -4.07 21.26
N ALA A 342 -3.43 -4.52 21.02
CA ALA A 342 -2.95 -5.81 21.52
C ALA A 342 -2.96 -5.86 23.07
N ALA A 343 -2.60 -4.77 23.74
CA ALA A 343 -2.66 -4.67 25.19
C ALA A 343 -4.10 -4.79 25.72
N ALA A 344 -5.08 -4.19 25.04
CA ALA A 344 -6.49 -4.33 25.40
C ALA A 344 -7.02 -5.78 25.26
N ARG A 345 -6.43 -6.55 24.34
CA ARG A 345 -6.77 -7.95 24.07
C ARG A 345 -6.11 -8.97 25.02
N LYS A 346 -5.18 -8.56 25.89
CA LYS A 346 -4.45 -9.48 26.79
C LYS A 346 -5.37 -10.29 27.70
N THR A 347 -4.92 -11.50 28.02
CA THR A 347 -5.55 -12.38 29.00
C THR A 347 -5.54 -11.74 30.40
N GLY A 348 -6.59 -11.94 31.19
CA GLY A 348 -6.77 -11.30 32.49
C GLY A 348 -7.48 -9.93 32.46
N ILE A 349 -7.68 -9.32 31.29
CA ILE A 349 -8.52 -8.12 31.17
C ILE A 349 -10.00 -8.51 31.11
N SER A 350 -10.82 -7.91 31.99
CA SER A 350 -12.28 -8.12 32.01
C SER A 350 -12.94 -7.59 30.73
N LYS A 351 -14.08 -8.17 30.34
CA LYS A 351 -14.83 -7.74 29.13
C LYS A 351 -15.17 -6.24 29.14
N SER A 352 -15.55 -5.71 30.30
CA SER A 352 -15.86 -4.28 30.47
C SER A 352 -14.62 -3.40 30.26
N GLN A 353 -13.50 -3.79 30.88
CA GLN A 353 -12.25 -3.04 30.75
C GLN A 353 -11.70 -3.09 29.32
N ARG A 354 -11.77 -4.25 28.65
CA ARG A 354 -11.39 -4.38 27.24
C ARG A 354 -12.19 -3.42 26.37
N ARG A 355 -13.52 -3.43 26.50
CA ARG A 355 -14.40 -2.54 25.73
C ARG A 355 -14.08 -1.06 25.99
N LYS A 356 -13.77 -0.69 27.24
CA LYS A 356 -13.35 0.68 27.59
C LYS A 356 -12.05 1.09 26.91
N LEU A 357 -11.03 0.23 26.95
CA LEU A 357 -9.72 0.50 26.33
C LEU A 357 -9.82 0.60 24.81
N VAL A 358 -10.54 -0.33 24.17
CA VAL A 358 -10.72 -0.34 22.72
C VAL A 358 -11.53 0.88 22.26
N ARG A 359 -12.57 1.30 22.99
CA ARG A 359 -13.28 2.55 22.70
C ARG A 359 -12.39 3.78 22.86
N ALA A 360 -11.54 3.82 23.88
CA ALA A 360 -10.60 4.92 24.07
C ALA A 360 -9.60 5.01 22.89
N LEU A 361 -9.11 3.86 22.40
CA LEU A 361 -8.27 3.81 21.20
C LEU A 361 -9.04 4.28 19.96
N HIS A 362 -10.29 3.86 19.78
CA HIS A 362 -11.13 4.28 18.66
C HIS A 362 -11.34 5.81 18.64
N GLU A 363 -11.65 6.39 19.80
CA GLU A 363 -11.78 7.84 19.96
C GLU A 363 -10.44 8.56 19.78
N LYS A 364 -9.31 7.94 20.16
CA LYS A 364 -7.98 8.49 19.94
C LYS A 364 -7.68 8.59 18.45
N ILE A 365 -7.81 7.50 17.70
CA ILE A 365 -7.46 7.49 16.27
C ILE A 365 -8.34 8.46 15.46
N GLY A 366 -9.61 8.61 15.83
CA GLY A 366 -10.53 9.57 15.18
C GLY A 366 -10.26 11.04 15.49
N ARG A 367 -9.26 11.37 16.31
CA ARG A 367 -8.88 12.75 16.66
C ARG A 367 -7.46 13.11 16.23
N LEU A 368 -6.67 12.13 15.77
CA LEU A 368 -5.31 12.37 15.30
C LEU A 368 -5.33 13.16 14.00
N ASN A 369 -4.38 14.08 13.83
CA ASN A 369 -4.17 14.80 12.59
C ASN A 369 -2.75 14.52 12.07
N PHE A 370 -2.62 14.39 10.75
CA PHE A 370 -1.42 13.91 10.07
C PHE A 370 -1.01 14.93 9.01
N LEU A 371 0.26 15.34 9.00
CA LEU A 371 0.77 16.31 8.04
C LEU A 371 1.97 15.75 7.29
N ASP A 372 1.89 15.84 5.95
CA ASP A 372 3.04 15.76 5.07
C ASP A 372 3.34 17.12 4.42
N PRO A 373 4.35 17.87 4.90
CA PRO A 373 4.66 19.21 4.43
C PRO A 373 5.47 19.22 3.12
N ALA A 374 5.66 18.09 2.46
CA ALA A 374 6.26 17.98 1.13
C ALA A 374 5.67 16.74 0.42
N CYS A 375 4.34 16.71 0.30
CA CYS A 375 3.62 15.46 0.10
C CYS A 375 3.75 14.85 -1.30
N GLY A 376 4.20 15.61 -2.30
CA GLY A 376 4.21 15.15 -3.68
C GLY A 376 2.84 14.63 -4.09
N CYS A 377 2.82 13.43 -4.68
CA CYS A 377 1.60 12.71 -5.07
C CYS A 377 0.85 12.04 -3.89
N GLY A 378 1.26 12.28 -2.64
CA GLY A 378 0.49 11.92 -1.44
C GLY A 378 0.69 10.52 -0.89
N ASN A 379 1.70 9.75 -1.32
CA ASN A 379 1.81 8.33 -0.94
C ASN A 379 1.97 8.09 0.56
N PHE A 380 2.71 8.96 1.27
CA PHE A 380 2.80 8.89 2.72
C PHE A 380 1.41 9.01 3.36
N LEU A 381 0.58 9.95 2.89
CA LEU A 381 -0.79 10.16 3.37
C LEU A 381 -1.68 8.96 3.02
N VAL A 382 -1.61 8.46 1.78
CA VAL A 382 -2.37 7.32 1.28
C VAL A 382 -2.09 6.06 2.10
N VAL A 383 -0.81 5.71 2.26
CA VAL A 383 -0.40 4.50 2.99
C VAL A 383 -0.74 4.63 4.47
N ALA A 384 -0.47 5.79 5.10
CA ALA A 384 -0.84 6.03 6.49
C ALA A 384 -2.34 5.89 6.71
N TYR A 385 -3.16 6.48 5.84
CA TYR A 385 -4.61 6.41 5.92
C TYR A 385 -5.12 4.97 5.78
N ARG A 386 -4.62 4.23 4.79
CA ARG A 386 -4.96 2.82 4.57
C ARG A 386 -4.63 1.95 5.79
N GLU A 387 -3.45 2.13 6.38
CA GLU A 387 -3.03 1.37 7.56
C GLU A 387 -3.85 1.72 8.81
N LEU A 388 -4.22 2.99 8.99
CA LEU A 388 -5.12 3.42 10.06
C LEU A 388 -6.54 2.88 9.87
N ARG A 389 -7.06 2.86 8.63
CA ARG A 389 -8.37 2.26 8.31
C ARG A 389 -8.41 0.76 8.58
N ARG A 390 -7.34 0.03 8.23
CA ARG A 390 -7.20 -1.40 8.59
C ARG A 390 -7.22 -1.61 10.09
N LEU A 391 -6.50 -0.78 10.85
CA LEU A 391 -6.53 -0.81 12.31
C LEU A 391 -7.92 -0.48 12.87
N GLU A 392 -8.61 0.50 12.30
CA GLU A 392 -9.97 0.86 12.68
C GLU A 392 -10.95 -0.29 12.46
N ASP A 393 -10.89 -0.98 11.32
CA ASP A 393 -11.71 -2.17 11.09
C ASP A 393 -11.43 -3.25 12.16
N ASP A 394 -10.19 -3.44 12.58
CA ASP A 394 -9.84 -4.36 13.68
C ASP A 394 -10.37 -3.93 15.05
N ILE A 395 -10.45 -2.61 15.27
CA ILE A 395 -11.06 -2.02 16.48
C ILE A 395 -12.58 -2.22 16.45
N ILE A 396 -13.23 -1.97 15.32
CA ILE A 396 -14.67 -2.16 15.13
C ILE A 396 -15.02 -3.64 15.34
N GLY A 397 -14.28 -4.57 14.72
CA GLY A 397 -14.48 -6.01 14.89
C GLY A 397 -14.26 -6.50 16.33
N GLU A 398 -13.48 -5.79 17.14
CA GLU A 398 -13.34 -6.08 18.57
C GLU A 398 -14.51 -5.52 19.41
N LEU A 399 -15.03 -4.35 19.04
CA LEU A 399 -16.13 -3.69 19.76
C LEU A 399 -17.49 -4.32 19.48
N PHE A 400 -17.66 -4.90 18.30
CA PHE A 400 -18.92 -5.44 17.81
C PHE A 400 -18.70 -6.82 17.21
N ALA A 401 -19.52 -7.80 17.59
CA ALA A 401 -19.41 -9.15 17.05
C ALA A 401 -19.82 -9.15 15.56
N GLU A 402 -19.10 -9.91 14.74
CA GLU A 402 -19.21 -10.00 13.26
C GLU A 402 -20.61 -10.35 12.72
N ASN A 403 -21.60 -10.64 13.58
CA ASN A 403 -22.96 -11.07 13.22
C ASN A 403 -24.09 -10.13 13.67
N GLN A 404 -23.80 -8.86 14.00
CA GLN A 404 -24.84 -7.85 14.16
C GLN A 404 -24.92 -6.99 12.90
N LEU A 405 -26.14 -6.74 12.40
CA LEU A 405 -26.40 -5.71 11.41
C LEU A 405 -26.09 -4.35 12.06
N LEU A 406 -24.89 -3.86 11.81
CA LEU A 406 -24.38 -2.61 12.35
C LEU A 406 -24.41 -1.58 11.23
N ASP A 407 -24.89 -0.38 11.53
CA ASP A 407 -24.69 0.75 10.63
C ASP A 407 -23.24 1.24 10.78
N ILE A 408 -22.32 0.57 10.09
CA ILE A 408 -20.87 0.82 10.19
C ILE A 408 -20.51 2.24 9.74
N ALA A 409 -21.33 2.85 8.87
CA ALA A 409 -21.13 4.24 8.44
C ALA A 409 -21.15 5.22 9.63
N THR A 410 -21.92 4.92 10.69
CA THR A 410 -21.95 5.73 11.92
C THR A 410 -20.85 5.38 12.93
N MET A 411 -20.12 4.28 12.69
CA MET A 411 -19.10 3.76 13.61
C MET A 411 -17.69 4.16 13.21
N GLN A 412 -17.45 4.40 11.92
CA GLN A 412 -16.16 4.93 11.48
C GLN A 412 -15.92 6.31 12.12
N ARG A 413 -14.75 6.45 12.71
CA ARG A 413 -14.24 7.67 13.32
C ARG A 413 -13.14 8.28 12.46
N LEU A 414 -12.39 7.45 11.73
CA LEU A 414 -11.42 7.96 10.77
C LEU A 414 -12.11 8.59 9.57
N HIS A 415 -11.69 9.80 9.26
CA HIS A 415 -12.11 10.53 8.08
C HIS A 415 -10.91 11.13 7.37
N ILE A 416 -11.04 11.26 6.06
CA ILE A 416 -9.96 11.72 5.17
C ILE A 416 -9.51 13.16 5.54
N GLY A 417 -10.41 13.97 6.13
CA GLY A 417 -10.08 15.33 6.61
C GLY A 417 -9.07 15.40 7.76
N GLN A 418 -8.60 14.28 8.31
CA GLN A 418 -7.49 14.23 9.29
C GLN A 418 -6.10 14.33 8.63
N PHE A 419 -6.04 14.27 7.30
CA PHE A 419 -4.80 14.20 6.53
C PHE A 419 -4.58 15.50 5.77
N HIS A 420 -3.42 16.10 6.00
CA HIS A 420 -3.00 17.36 5.45
C HIS A 420 -1.72 17.17 4.66
N GLY A 421 -1.64 17.81 3.50
CA GLY A 421 -0.47 17.81 2.63
C GLY A 421 -0.13 19.22 2.19
N ILE A 422 1.16 19.53 2.06
CA ILE A 422 1.61 20.74 1.38
C ILE A 422 2.53 20.32 0.23
N GLU A 423 2.24 20.82 -0.96
CA GLU A 423 3.01 20.52 -2.16
C GLU A 423 3.16 21.78 -3.02
N LEU A 424 4.37 22.04 -3.49
CA LEU A 424 4.70 23.24 -4.26
C LEU A 424 4.11 23.19 -5.68
N ASP A 425 4.15 22.03 -6.33
CA ASP A 425 3.62 21.85 -7.67
C ASP A 425 2.12 21.48 -7.64
N GLU A 426 1.33 22.14 -8.47
CA GLU A 426 -0.11 21.93 -8.53
C GLU A 426 -0.48 20.49 -8.90
N TYR A 427 0.25 19.85 -9.81
CA TYR A 427 -0.14 18.55 -10.35
C TYR A 427 0.02 17.40 -9.36
N PRO A 428 1.18 17.21 -8.67
CA PRO A 428 1.26 16.22 -7.61
C PRO A 428 0.25 16.52 -6.49
N ALA A 429 -0.02 17.80 -6.19
CA ALA A 429 -1.05 18.17 -5.21
C ALA A 429 -2.46 17.72 -5.63
N GLN A 430 -2.83 17.87 -6.90
CA GLN A 430 -4.10 17.37 -7.43
C GLN A 430 -4.15 15.83 -7.42
N ILE A 431 -3.05 15.17 -7.79
CA ILE A 431 -2.92 13.72 -7.76
C ILE A 431 -3.08 13.19 -6.34
N ALA A 432 -2.45 13.82 -5.34
CA ALA A 432 -2.59 13.45 -3.94
C ALA A 432 -4.05 13.48 -3.47
N LYS A 433 -4.83 14.47 -3.91
CA LYS A 433 -6.27 14.54 -3.62
C LYS A 433 -7.01 13.33 -4.19
N VAL A 434 -6.80 13.02 -5.47
CA VAL A 434 -7.44 11.88 -6.14
C VAL A 434 -7.01 10.56 -5.50
N ALA A 435 -5.72 10.38 -5.20
CA ALA A 435 -5.18 9.18 -4.58
C ALA A 435 -5.77 8.93 -3.19
N MET A 436 -5.90 9.97 -2.35
CA MET A 436 -6.55 9.88 -1.04
C MET A 436 -8.02 9.45 -1.18
N TRP A 437 -8.71 9.95 -2.18
CA TRP A 437 -10.13 9.67 -2.40
C TRP A 437 -10.37 8.23 -2.84
N LEU A 438 -9.58 7.76 -3.80
CA LEU A 438 -9.61 6.37 -4.25
C LEU A 438 -9.24 5.42 -3.12
N THR A 439 -8.27 5.79 -2.30
CA THR A 439 -7.88 5.01 -1.12
C THR A 439 -9.02 4.94 -0.10
N ASP A 440 -9.72 6.05 0.16
CA ASP A 440 -10.93 6.04 1.01
C ASP A 440 -12.00 5.11 0.47
N HIS A 441 -12.27 5.18 -0.83
CA HIS A 441 -13.22 4.30 -1.48
C HIS A 441 -12.86 2.82 -1.31
N GLN A 442 -11.61 2.46 -1.62
CA GLN A 442 -11.11 1.08 -1.47
C GLN A 442 -11.21 0.61 -0.02
N CYS A 443 -10.87 1.46 0.96
CA CYS A 443 -11.04 1.14 2.38
C CYS A 443 -12.51 0.97 2.75
N ASN A 444 -13.41 1.81 2.23
CA ASN A 444 -14.85 1.68 2.47
C ASN A 444 -15.38 0.35 1.92
N ARG A 445 -14.96 -0.06 0.73
CA ARG A 445 -15.29 -1.37 0.16
C ARG A 445 -14.80 -2.52 1.03
N ALA A 446 -13.54 -2.48 1.46
CA ALA A 446 -12.98 -3.50 2.36
C ALA A 446 -13.74 -3.59 3.69
N THR A 447 -14.13 -2.45 4.27
CA THR A 447 -15.01 -2.39 5.45
C THR A 447 -16.38 -3.04 5.14
N ALA A 448 -16.99 -2.74 4.00
CA ALA A 448 -18.28 -3.29 3.60
C ALA A 448 -18.21 -4.81 3.34
N GLU A 449 -17.13 -5.31 2.75
CA GLU A 449 -16.90 -6.75 2.58
C GLU A 449 -16.80 -7.47 3.93
N ARG A 450 -16.19 -6.81 4.93
CA ARG A 450 -16.02 -7.37 6.27
C ARG A 450 -17.30 -7.31 7.13
N PHE A 451 -18.09 -6.26 7.00
CA PHE A 451 -19.19 -5.96 7.94
C PHE A 451 -20.57 -5.73 7.30
N GLY A 452 -20.68 -5.70 5.97
CA GLY A 452 -21.92 -5.66 5.20
C GLY A 452 -22.24 -4.31 4.54
N GLN A 453 -22.14 -3.20 5.26
CA GLN A 453 -22.38 -1.85 4.72
C GLN A 453 -21.29 -0.88 5.16
N THR A 454 -21.16 0.25 4.45
CA THR A 454 -20.18 1.31 4.74
C THR A 454 -20.75 2.65 4.33
N ARG A 455 -20.06 3.74 4.64
CA ARG A 455 -20.45 5.09 4.20
C ARG A 455 -20.33 5.26 2.68
N PRO A 456 -21.20 6.06 2.04
CA PRO A 456 -21.05 6.38 0.63
C PRO A 456 -19.76 7.18 0.39
N THR A 457 -19.10 6.93 -0.74
CA THR A 457 -17.87 7.63 -1.15
C THR A 457 -18.16 8.89 -1.98
N ILE A 458 -19.33 8.95 -2.61
CA ILE A 458 -19.77 10.05 -3.47
C ILE A 458 -21.13 10.60 -3.00
N PRO A 459 -21.40 11.91 -3.15
CA PRO A 459 -20.50 12.95 -3.66
C PRO A 459 -19.41 13.29 -2.65
N LEU A 460 -18.30 13.83 -3.14
CA LEU A 460 -17.10 13.96 -2.33
C LEU A 460 -17.19 15.19 -1.45
N THR A 461 -17.68 14.95 -0.25
CA THR A 461 -18.06 15.96 0.75
C THR A 461 -16.98 16.17 1.80
N ASP A 462 -16.19 15.13 2.11
CA ASP A 462 -14.98 15.20 2.93
C ASP A 462 -13.73 15.16 2.02
N SER A 463 -12.78 16.07 2.24
CA SER A 463 -11.54 16.14 1.46
C SER A 463 -10.31 16.23 2.35
N ALA A 464 -9.25 15.50 2.00
CA ALA A 464 -7.92 15.73 2.54
C ALA A 464 -7.51 17.15 2.19
N GLU A 465 -6.89 17.84 3.13
CA GLU A 465 -6.45 19.21 2.91
C GLU A 465 -5.07 19.19 2.24
N ILE A 466 -5.05 19.11 0.91
CA ILE A 466 -3.81 19.25 0.14
C ILE A 466 -3.68 20.70 -0.35
N ILE A 467 -2.75 21.43 0.27
CA ILE A 467 -2.44 22.84 0.03
C ILE A 467 -1.37 22.91 -1.06
N ASN A 468 -1.72 23.51 -2.20
CA ASN A 468 -0.71 23.80 -3.23
C ASN A 468 0.01 25.12 -2.90
N ALA A 469 1.17 25.03 -2.25
CA ALA A 469 1.95 26.18 -1.82
C ALA A 469 3.41 25.80 -1.46
N ASN A 470 4.28 26.81 -1.34
CA ASN A 470 5.59 26.62 -0.74
C ASN A 470 5.43 26.36 0.77
N ALA A 471 5.76 25.15 1.21
CA ALA A 471 5.65 24.73 2.60
C ALA A 471 6.54 25.54 3.55
N LEU A 472 7.66 26.11 3.10
CA LEU A 472 8.52 26.94 3.94
C LEU A 472 7.97 28.35 4.14
N ALA A 473 7.19 28.87 3.18
CA ALA A 473 6.53 30.17 3.27
C ALA A 473 5.09 30.12 3.86
N THR A 474 4.50 28.93 3.97
CA THR A 474 3.10 28.75 4.39
C THR A 474 2.99 28.30 5.85
N GLY A 475 2.00 28.77 6.59
CA GLY A 475 1.69 28.23 7.92
C GLY A 475 1.22 26.79 7.83
N TRP A 476 1.82 25.88 8.60
CA TRP A 476 1.44 24.47 8.57
C TRP A 476 0.18 24.23 9.41
N PRO A 477 -0.76 23.38 8.93
CA PRO A 477 -1.89 22.93 9.72
C PRO A 477 -1.44 22.27 11.03
N GLN A 478 -2.28 22.34 12.06
CA GLN A 478 -2.02 21.63 13.31
C GLN A 478 -2.08 20.12 13.07
N ALA A 479 -1.03 19.42 13.45
CA ALA A 479 -0.94 17.96 13.34
C ALA A 479 -0.44 17.34 14.66
N ASP A 480 -0.75 16.06 14.87
CA ASP A 480 -0.16 15.25 15.93
C ASP A 480 1.13 14.58 15.43
N TYR A 481 1.16 14.21 14.14
CA TYR A 481 2.30 13.57 13.47
C TYR A 481 2.69 14.31 12.19
N ILE A 482 3.99 14.58 12.05
CA ILE A 482 4.59 15.13 10.83
C ILE A 482 5.53 14.08 10.24
N PHE A 483 5.31 13.72 8.98
CA PHE A 483 6.11 12.74 8.24
C PHE A 483 6.10 13.10 6.76
N GLY A 484 7.07 12.60 5.99
CA GLY A 484 7.15 12.89 4.58
C GLY A 484 8.57 12.76 4.08
N ASN A 485 8.77 13.08 2.80
CA ASN A 485 10.10 13.04 2.17
C ASN A 485 10.41 14.37 1.47
N PRO A 486 10.86 15.40 2.23
CA PRO A 486 11.16 16.69 1.65
C PRO A 486 12.36 16.63 0.67
N PRO A 487 12.47 17.59 -0.26
CA PRO A 487 13.46 17.54 -1.33
C PRO A 487 14.91 17.67 -0.83
N PHE A 488 15.78 16.77 -1.31
CA PHE A 488 17.23 16.80 -1.04
C PHE A 488 17.96 17.61 -2.11
N ILE A 489 18.43 18.80 -1.74
CA ILE A 489 19.14 19.70 -2.65
C ILE A 489 20.35 20.27 -1.93
N GLY A 490 21.52 19.73 -2.26
CA GLY A 490 22.79 20.17 -1.69
C GLY A 490 23.01 21.66 -1.91
N SER A 491 23.66 22.33 -0.94
CA SER A 491 23.84 23.79 -0.90
C SER A 491 24.42 24.44 -2.15
N LYS A 492 25.15 23.69 -2.99
CA LYS A 492 25.69 24.18 -4.28
C LYS A 492 24.66 24.20 -5.41
N PHE A 493 23.62 23.38 -5.32
CA PHE A 493 22.61 23.17 -6.36
C PHE A 493 21.29 23.91 -6.09
N GLN A 494 21.15 24.54 -4.91
CA GLN A 494 19.98 25.34 -4.57
C GLN A 494 19.84 26.57 -5.48
N ASN A 495 18.63 26.78 -6.00
CA ASN A 495 18.27 27.96 -6.76
C ASN A 495 18.12 29.20 -5.85
N ALA A 496 17.85 30.37 -6.43
CA ALA A 496 17.78 31.63 -5.68
C ALA A 496 16.64 31.65 -4.65
N GLU A 497 15.48 31.08 -4.98
CA GLU A 497 14.30 31.00 -4.11
C GLU A 497 14.56 30.06 -2.93
N GLN A 498 15.05 28.85 -3.19
CA GLN A 498 15.42 27.86 -2.17
C GLN A 498 16.47 28.42 -1.20
N ARG A 499 17.46 29.16 -1.70
CA ARG A 499 18.44 29.86 -0.85
C ARG A 499 17.80 30.94 0.01
N GLN A 500 16.79 31.63 -0.49
CA GLN A 500 16.05 32.63 0.27
C GLN A 500 15.18 31.96 1.34
N ASP A 501 14.52 30.85 1.03
CA ASP A 501 13.75 30.05 1.98
C ASP A 501 14.64 29.56 3.13
N MET A 502 15.81 28.99 2.81
CA MET A 502 16.80 28.57 3.81
C MET A 502 17.20 29.72 4.74
N LYS A 503 17.44 30.92 4.20
CA LYS A 503 17.80 32.09 5.02
C LYS A 503 16.66 32.51 5.94
N THR A 504 15.44 32.51 5.44
CA THR A 504 14.25 32.89 6.21
C THR A 504 14.03 31.91 7.36
N ILE A 505 14.11 30.60 7.09
CA ILE A 505 13.87 29.54 8.09
C ILE A 505 15.02 29.41 9.09
N ALA A 506 16.27 29.50 8.63
CA ALA A 506 17.42 29.32 9.52
C ALA A 506 17.69 30.52 10.45
N GLY A 507 17.13 31.69 10.14
CA GLY A 507 17.26 32.90 10.98
C GLY A 507 18.73 33.24 11.28
N SER A 508 19.10 33.21 12.56
CA SER A 508 20.44 33.55 13.04
C SER A 508 21.42 32.37 13.12
N LEU A 509 21.02 31.17 12.66
CA LEU A 509 21.84 29.97 12.71
C LEU A 509 23.14 30.16 11.91
N LYS A 510 24.28 30.07 12.60
CA LYS A 510 25.61 30.18 11.97
C LYS A 510 25.83 29.06 10.97
N ASN A 511 26.46 29.38 9.84
CA ASN A 511 26.80 28.44 8.77
C ASN A 511 25.60 27.74 8.11
N SER A 512 24.38 28.27 8.22
CA SER A 512 23.19 27.69 7.57
C SER A 512 23.31 27.54 6.05
N GLY A 513 24.13 28.37 5.40
CA GLY A 513 24.36 28.34 3.96
C GLY A 513 25.07 27.09 3.41
N VAL A 514 25.57 26.18 4.26
CA VAL A 514 26.16 24.90 3.84
C VAL A 514 25.19 23.72 3.95
N LEU A 515 24.05 23.91 4.60
CA LEU A 515 23.05 22.87 4.84
C LEU A 515 22.34 22.46 3.54
N ASP A 516 21.95 21.20 3.47
CA ASP A 516 21.05 20.70 2.44
C ASP A 516 19.65 21.33 2.62
N TYR A 517 18.92 21.50 1.51
CA TYR A 517 17.62 22.14 1.51
C TYR A 517 16.59 21.44 2.42
N VAL A 518 16.68 20.12 2.53
CA VAL A 518 15.84 19.31 3.44
C VAL A 518 15.92 19.80 4.90
N ALA A 519 17.04 20.42 5.31
CA ALA A 519 17.23 20.91 6.67
C ALA A 519 16.22 21.99 7.08
N ALA A 520 15.68 22.77 6.12
CA ALA A 520 14.65 23.77 6.42
C ALA A 520 13.38 23.15 6.99
N TRP A 521 12.99 21.95 6.54
CA TRP A 521 11.81 21.28 7.09
C TRP A 521 11.99 20.88 8.55
N TYR A 522 13.19 20.44 8.95
CA TYR A 522 13.48 20.14 10.35
C TYR A 522 13.45 21.38 11.22
N LEU A 523 14.05 22.47 10.75
CA LEU A 523 14.08 23.73 11.49
C LEU A 523 12.67 24.27 11.69
N LYS A 524 11.85 24.26 10.63
CA LYS A 524 10.45 24.69 10.70
C LYS A 524 9.61 23.80 11.60
N ALA A 525 9.77 22.49 11.49
CA ALA A 525 9.04 21.55 12.32
C ALA A 525 9.46 21.65 13.80
N ALA A 526 10.73 21.90 14.10
CA ALA A 526 11.22 22.15 15.46
C ALA A 526 10.62 23.43 16.06
N ASP A 527 10.59 24.53 15.30
CA ASP A 527 9.95 25.79 15.71
C ASP A 527 8.45 25.58 16.00
N MET A 528 7.76 24.76 15.20
CA MET A 528 6.38 24.40 15.49
C MET A 528 6.25 23.56 16.75
N MET A 529 7.15 22.61 17.01
CA MET A 529 7.10 21.77 18.21
C MET A 529 7.29 22.58 19.49
N GLU A 530 8.14 23.62 19.47
CA GLU A 530 8.31 24.52 20.61
C GLU A 530 7.05 25.36 20.90
N ASN A 531 6.25 25.62 19.87
CA ASN A 531 5.07 26.48 19.92
C ASN A 531 3.72 25.73 19.90
N SER A 532 3.70 24.38 19.92
CA SER A 532 2.47 23.58 19.82
C SER A 532 2.53 22.21 20.53
N ARG A 533 1.45 21.41 20.49
CA ARG A 533 1.33 20.06 21.10
C ARG A 533 1.82 18.92 20.17
N LEU A 534 2.80 19.18 19.31
CA LEU A 534 3.32 18.18 18.35
C LEU A 534 4.09 17.06 19.07
N GLN A 535 3.90 15.80 18.63
CA GLN A 535 4.51 14.64 19.31
C GLN A 535 5.82 14.14 18.67
N SER A 536 6.01 14.21 17.34
CA SER A 536 7.24 13.71 16.68
C SER A 536 7.37 14.05 15.19
N ILE A 537 8.61 13.94 14.66
CA ILE A 537 9.00 14.07 13.24
C ILE A 537 9.98 12.95 12.88
N THR A 538 9.79 12.26 11.75
CA THR A 538 10.78 11.31 11.21
C THR A 538 10.83 11.34 9.68
N PRO A 539 11.99 11.58 9.03
CA PRO A 539 12.19 11.33 7.61
C PRO A 539 12.36 9.83 7.29
N PRO A 540 12.20 9.38 6.04
CA PRO A 540 12.67 8.06 5.64
C PRO A 540 14.20 7.93 5.83
N PRO A 541 14.70 6.78 6.33
CA PRO A 541 16.13 6.51 6.34
C PRO A 541 16.66 6.46 4.90
N ARG A 542 17.87 7.00 4.70
CA ARG A 542 18.59 6.94 3.42
C ARG A 542 18.83 5.52 2.95
#